data_AF-A0A1I3XK75-F1
#
_entry.id   AF-A0A1I3XK75-F1
#
_cell.length_a   1.000
_cell.length_b   1.000
_cell.length_c   1.000
_cell.angle_alpha   90.00
_cell.angle_beta   90.00
_cell.angle_gamma   90.00
#
_symmetry.space_group_name_H-M   'P 1'
#
loop_
_entity.id
_entity.type
_entity.pdbx_description
1 polymer ?
#
loop_
_entity_poly.entity_id
_entity_poly.type
_entity_poly.pdbx_seq_one_letter_code
_entity_poly.pdbx_strand_id
1 'polypeptide(L)'
;MKTLLASTAALLLLAGAPLAVAAPADMQTVSIPVSKAKLNLDNPRDARVLMRRIDNAALEACGADTHSFVEVKRAVAASACHRDAVAGARSQLNNNQASLTVTGVRGR
;
A
#
# COMPACT_ATOMS: atom_id res chain seq x y z
N MET A 1 30.54 23.38 -60.75
CA MET A 1 29.49 22.34 -60.83
C MET A 1 29.14 22.02 -59.37
N LYS A 2 28.10 22.54 -58.70
CA LYS A 2 26.66 22.70 -58.97
C LYS A 2 25.95 21.37 -59.17
N THR A 3 25.48 20.75 -58.08
CA THR A 3 24.14 20.17 -57.96
C THR A 3 23.70 20.16 -56.49
N LEU A 4 22.50 20.68 -56.29
CA LEU A 4 21.72 20.73 -55.06
C LEU A 4 20.91 19.43 -54.97
N LEU A 5 20.80 18.84 -53.79
CA LEU A 5 19.70 17.92 -53.48
C LEU A 5 19.12 18.30 -52.12
N ALA A 6 18.05 19.08 -52.19
CA ALA A 6 17.07 19.23 -51.14
C ALA A 6 16.30 17.90 -51.01
N SER A 7 16.08 17.44 -49.78
CA SER A 7 14.96 16.54 -49.46
C SER A 7 14.62 16.69 -47.99
N THR A 8 13.69 17.62 -47.77
CA THR A 8 12.84 17.73 -46.59
C THR A 8 12.02 16.45 -46.46
N ALA A 9 12.30 15.65 -45.43
CA ALA A 9 11.36 14.66 -44.92
C ALA A 9 10.93 15.11 -43.53
N ALA A 10 9.75 15.73 -43.47
CA ALA A 10 9.07 16.07 -42.23
C ALA A 10 8.73 14.76 -41.49
N LEU A 11 9.41 14.49 -40.38
CA LEU A 11 9.00 13.44 -39.45
C LEU A 11 7.89 14.01 -38.57
N LEU A 12 6.68 13.57 -38.91
CA LEU A 12 5.44 13.82 -38.16
C LEU A 12 5.59 13.43 -36.69
N LEU A 13 5.13 14.36 -35.84
CA LEU A 13 4.92 14.22 -34.41
C LEU A 13 4.12 12.95 -34.07
N LEU A 14 4.73 12.03 -33.33
CA LEU A 14 3.98 11.24 -32.35
C LEU A 14 4.40 11.73 -30.95
N ALA A 15 3.85 12.87 -30.57
CA ALA A 15 3.75 13.23 -29.17
C ALA A 15 2.85 12.19 -28.50
N GLY A 16 3.46 11.13 -27.97
CA GLY A 16 2.79 10.20 -27.06
C GLY A 16 2.39 10.99 -25.83
N ALA A 17 1.16 11.50 -25.82
CA ALA A 17 0.58 12.04 -24.61
C ALA A 17 0.65 10.92 -23.56
N PRO A 18 1.27 11.14 -22.40
CA PRO A 18 1.12 10.21 -21.31
C PRO A 18 -0.37 10.17 -21.01
N LEU A 19 -1.01 9.02 -21.26
CA LEU A 19 -2.32 8.72 -20.71
C LEU A 19 -2.13 8.75 -19.20
N ALA A 20 -2.32 9.92 -18.60
CA ALA A 20 -2.46 10.07 -17.17
C ALA A 20 -3.73 9.32 -16.81
N VAL A 21 -3.57 8.03 -16.47
CA VAL A 21 -4.62 7.22 -15.86
C VAL A 21 -4.99 7.99 -14.60
N ALA A 22 -6.15 8.65 -14.63
CA ALA A 22 -6.65 9.39 -13.47
C ALA A 22 -6.66 8.41 -12.29
N ALA A 23 -5.84 8.69 -11.28
CA ALA A 23 -5.90 7.92 -10.04
C ALA A 23 -7.36 8.00 -9.54
N PRO A 24 -7.97 6.87 -9.13
CA PRO A 24 -9.36 6.89 -8.67
C PRO A 24 -9.51 7.98 -7.60
N ALA A 25 -10.38 8.95 -7.89
CA ALA A 25 -10.46 10.23 -7.18
C ALA A 25 -10.85 10.11 -5.70
N ASP A 26 -11.23 8.91 -5.26
CA ASP A 26 -11.75 8.62 -3.93
C ASP A 26 -10.91 7.60 -3.15
N MET A 27 -9.62 7.45 -3.46
CA MET A 27 -8.73 6.63 -2.63
C MET A 27 -8.29 7.37 -1.37
N GLN A 28 -8.59 6.80 -0.21
CA GLN A 28 -8.09 7.23 1.08
C GLN A 28 -6.95 6.31 1.54
N THR A 29 -5.80 6.92 1.85
CA THR A 29 -4.70 6.25 2.54
C THR A 29 -4.89 6.41 4.04
N VAL A 30 -4.95 5.30 4.77
CA VAL A 30 -5.05 5.25 6.22
C VAL A 30 -3.78 4.62 6.78
N SER A 31 -3.09 5.33 7.68
CA SER A 31 -1.83 4.90 8.28
C SER A 31 -2.00 4.77 9.79
N ILE A 32 -1.83 3.55 10.31
CA ILE A 32 -2.02 3.24 11.74
C ILE A 32 -0.67 2.83 12.35
N PRO A 33 -0.15 3.57 13.34
CA PRO A 33 1.10 3.20 14.01
C PRO A 33 0.87 2.02 14.98
N VAL A 34 1.66 0.97 14.83
CA VAL A 34 1.66 -0.21 15.71
C VAL A 34 2.96 -0.23 16.52
N SER A 35 2.85 -0.14 17.84
CA SER A 35 4.01 -0.16 18.74
C SER A 35 4.62 -1.57 18.85
N LYS A 36 5.95 -1.64 18.68
CA LYS A 36 6.79 -2.80 19.02
C LYS A 36 7.27 -2.77 20.47
N ALA A 37 7.05 -1.67 21.18
CA ALA A 37 7.58 -1.51 22.53
C ALA A 37 7.08 -2.61 23.46
N LYS A 38 7.96 -3.04 24.37
CA LYS A 38 7.70 -4.06 25.40
C LYS A 38 7.42 -5.47 24.84
N LEU A 39 7.75 -5.74 23.58
CA LEU A 39 7.69 -7.09 22.99
C LEU A 39 9.10 -7.58 22.68
N ASN A 40 9.40 -8.82 23.08
CA ASN A 40 10.59 -9.53 22.62
C ASN A 40 10.23 -10.35 21.37
N LEU A 41 10.67 -9.95 20.18
CA LEU A 41 10.31 -10.66 18.94
C LEU A 41 10.96 -12.05 18.82
N ASP A 42 12.00 -12.33 19.59
CA ASP A 42 12.58 -13.67 19.72
C ASP A 42 11.71 -14.59 20.58
N ASN A 43 10.77 -14.04 21.35
CA ASN A 43 9.76 -14.79 22.07
C ASN A 43 8.54 -15.04 21.15
N PRO A 44 8.21 -16.31 20.84
CA PRO A 44 7.10 -16.62 19.94
C PRO A 44 5.73 -16.14 20.47
N ARG A 45 5.56 -15.98 21.79
CA ARG A 45 4.34 -15.40 22.37
C ARG A 45 4.19 -13.94 21.99
N ASP A 46 5.25 -13.16 22.13
CA ASP A 46 5.25 -11.72 21.87
C ASP A 46 5.19 -11.43 20.37
N ALA A 47 5.85 -12.25 19.55
CA ALA A 47 5.69 -12.20 18.10
C ALA A 47 4.23 -12.41 17.67
N ARG A 48 3.52 -13.38 18.26
CA ARG A 48 2.07 -13.56 18.02
C ARG A 48 1.24 -12.36 18.48
N VAL A 49 1.60 -11.73 19.58
CA VAL A 49 0.93 -10.50 20.03
C VAL A 49 1.10 -9.38 19.01
N LEU A 50 2.32 -9.17 18.52
CA LEU A 50 2.58 -8.17 17.49
C LEU A 50 1.80 -8.46 16.21
N MET A 51 1.81 -9.71 15.75
CA MET A 51 1.07 -10.10 14.53
C MET A 51 -0.43 -9.85 14.67
N ARG A 52 -1.04 -10.10 15.84
CA ARG A 52 -2.45 -9.73 16.08
C ARG A 52 -2.69 -8.23 16.04
N ARG A 53 -1.75 -7.41 16.55
CA ARG A 53 -1.86 -5.95 16.47
C ARG A 53 -1.80 -5.46 15.03
N ILE A 54 -0.87 -6.02 14.24
CA ILE A 54 -0.76 -5.73 12.81
C ILE A 54 -2.04 -6.11 12.08
N ASP A 55 -2.59 -7.29 12.35
CA ASP A 55 -3.82 -7.78 11.72
C ASP A 55 -5.02 -6.87 12.03
N ASN A 56 -5.21 -6.49 13.29
CA ASN A 56 -6.27 -5.57 13.69
C ASN A 56 -6.12 -4.18 13.03
N ALA A 57 -4.91 -3.64 13.00
CA ALA A 57 -4.63 -2.37 12.34
C ALA A 57 -4.82 -2.45 10.81
N ALA A 58 -4.53 -3.60 10.20
CA ALA A 58 -4.76 -3.81 8.78
C ALA A 58 -6.26 -3.89 8.45
N LEU A 59 -7.06 -4.54 9.30
CA LEU A 59 -8.52 -4.50 9.18
C LEU A 59 -9.02 -3.06 9.23
N GLU A 60 -8.58 -2.29 10.23
CA GLU A 60 -9.04 -0.91 10.44
C GLU A 60 -8.63 0.01 9.29
N ALA A 61 -7.38 -0.07 8.84
CA ALA A 61 -6.87 0.71 7.72
C ALA A 61 -7.62 0.39 6.41
N CYS A 62 -8.13 -0.83 6.27
CA CYS A 62 -8.86 -1.31 5.09
C CYS A 62 -10.39 -1.23 5.24
N GLY A 63 -10.92 -0.65 6.31
CA GLY A 63 -12.35 -0.32 6.45
C GLY A 63 -13.18 -1.29 7.28
N ALA A 64 -12.57 -2.17 8.08
CA ALA A 64 -13.24 -2.95 9.12
C ALA A 64 -12.67 -2.63 10.50
N ASP A 65 -13.53 -2.26 11.45
CA ASP A 65 -13.12 -1.95 12.82
C ASP A 65 -13.56 -3.03 13.83
N THR A 66 -13.31 -2.79 15.11
CA THR A 66 -13.70 -3.73 16.19
C THR A 66 -15.21 -3.92 16.29
N HIS A 67 -16.02 -2.94 15.88
CA HIS A 67 -17.48 -2.95 15.95
C HIS A 67 -18.15 -3.51 14.68
N SER A 68 -17.36 -3.74 13.63
CA SER A 68 -17.83 -4.32 12.38
C SER A 68 -18.30 -5.76 12.57
N PHE A 69 -19.32 -6.15 11.81
CA PHE A 69 -19.83 -7.52 11.75
C PHE A 69 -18.72 -8.50 11.32
N VAL A 70 -18.87 -9.76 11.73
CA VAL A 70 -17.87 -10.81 11.45
C VAL A 70 -17.69 -11.02 9.95
N GLU A 71 -18.77 -10.89 9.19
CA GLU A 71 -18.81 -11.02 7.73
C GLU A 71 -18.00 -9.90 7.06
N VAL A 72 -18.12 -8.67 7.54
CA VAL A 72 -17.36 -7.51 7.05
C VAL A 72 -15.88 -7.71 7.33
N LYS A 73 -15.52 -8.11 8.56
CA LYS A 73 -14.12 -8.42 8.92
C LYS A 73 -13.54 -9.52 8.04
N ARG A 74 -14.30 -10.57 7.74
CA ARG A 74 -13.87 -11.65 6.83
C ARG A 74 -13.67 -11.16 5.40
N ALA A 75 -14.58 -10.33 4.88
CA ALA A 75 -14.45 -9.75 3.55
C ALA A 75 -13.20 -8.86 3.44
N VAL A 76 -12.96 -8.01 4.45
CA VAL A 76 -11.77 -7.16 4.50
C VAL A 76 -10.50 -8.00 4.66
N ALA A 77 -10.49 -9.03 5.52
CA ALA A 77 -9.36 -9.94 5.66
C ALA A 77 -9.01 -10.69 4.34
N ALA A 78 -10.01 -10.93 3.49
CA ALA A 78 -9.79 -11.55 2.18
C ALA A 78 -9.36 -10.54 1.09
N SER A 79 -9.37 -9.24 1.38
CA SER A 79 -9.06 -8.17 0.41
C SER A 79 -7.57 -8.07 0.09
N ALA A 80 -7.24 -7.45 -1.06
CA ALA A 80 -5.86 -7.11 -1.40
C ALA A 80 -5.29 -6.06 -0.42
N CYS A 81 -6.10 -5.06 -0.05
CA CYS A 81 -5.70 -4.03 0.91
C CYS A 81 -5.15 -4.65 2.21
N HIS A 82 -5.86 -5.62 2.80
CA HIS A 82 -5.42 -6.25 4.05
C HIS A 82 -4.11 -7.01 3.87
N ARG A 83 -3.99 -7.83 2.82
CA ARG A 83 -2.76 -8.58 2.53
C ARG A 83 -1.55 -7.65 2.34
N ASP A 84 -1.73 -6.59 1.58
CA ASP A 84 -0.66 -5.62 1.27
C ASP A 84 -0.27 -4.82 2.52
N ALA A 85 -1.25 -4.40 3.33
CA ALA A 85 -1.03 -3.71 4.59
C ALA A 85 -0.25 -4.59 5.59
N VAL A 86 -0.61 -5.87 5.72
CA VAL A 86 0.11 -6.82 6.58
C VAL A 86 1.52 -7.07 6.05
N ALA A 87 1.69 -7.30 4.74
CA ALA A 87 3.00 -7.51 4.14
C ALA A 87 3.94 -6.30 4.31
N GLY A 88 3.41 -5.09 4.09
CA GLY A 88 4.11 -3.83 4.27
C GLY A 88 4.50 -3.57 5.73
N ALA A 89 3.66 -3.96 6.69
CA ALA A 89 4.02 -3.88 8.10
C ALA A 89 5.10 -4.89 8.50
N ARG A 90 5.05 -6.11 7.94
CA ARG A 90 6.04 -7.16 8.20
C ARG A 90 7.42 -6.82 7.66
N SER A 91 7.52 -6.14 6.50
CA SER A 91 8.81 -5.72 5.95
C SER A 91 9.54 -4.71 6.84
N GLN A 92 8.79 -3.98 7.69
CA GLN A 92 9.34 -3.00 8.63
C GLN A 92 9.84 -3.61 9.95
N LEU A 93 9.62 -4.92 10.21
CA LEU A 93 9.94 -5.55 11.49
C LEU A 93 11.41 -5.37 11.90
N ASN A 94 12.31 -5.46 10.91
CA ASN A 94 13.75 -5.35 11.08
C ASN A 94 14.25 -3.90 11.17
N ASN A 95 13.37 -2.90 11.04
CA ASN A 95 13.75 -1.50 11.19
C ASN A 95 13.96 -1.16 12.67
N ASN A 96 14.95 -0.32 12.98
CA ASN A 96 15.28 0.11 14.36
C ASN A 96 14.25 1.07 15.00
N GLN A 97 13.09 1.25 14.38
CA GLN A 97 12.01 2.09 14.91
C GLN A 97 11.24 1.37 16.01
N ALA A 98 10.75 2.11 17.02
CA ALA A 98 9.94 1.55 18.12
C ALA A 98 8.49 1.21 17.71
N SER A 99 8.08 1.62 16.51
CA SER A 99 6.78 1.34 15.92
C SER A 99 6.94 0.98 14.44
N LEU A 100 5.89 0.36 13.91
CA LEU A 100 5.71 0.03 12.49
C LEU A 100 4.48 0.80 12.02
N THR A 101 4.40 1.11 10.73
CA THR A 101 3.20 1.71 10.16
C THR A 101 2.45 0.68 9.34
N VAL A 102 1.17 0.49 9.65
CA VAL A 102 0.26 -0.31 8.83
C VAL A 102 -0.49 0.65 7.91
N THR A 103 -0.29 0.52 6.60
CA THR A 103 -0.88 1.42 5.60
C THR A 103 -1.90 0.66 4.77
N GLY A 104 -3.16 1.09 4.80
CA GLY A 104 -4.22 0.62 3.93
C GLY A 104 -4.60 1.70 2.91
N VAL A 105 -4.95 1.29 1.69
CA VAL A 105 -5.52 2.15 0.66
C VAL A 105 -6.89 1.61 0.30
N ARG A 106 -7.93 2.41 0.51
CA ARG A 106 -9.33 2.01 0.28
C ARG A 106 -10.12 3.13 -0.40
N GLY A 107 -11.16 2.75 -1.14
CA GLY A 107 -12.15 3.73 -1.62
C GLY A 107 -12.90 4.35 -0.44
N ARG A 108 -13.27 5.64 -0.56
CA ARG A 108 -14.18 6.30 0.38
C ARG A 108 -15.56 5.65 0.41
#